data_AF-A0A6A4PCZ5-F1
#
_entry.id   AF-A0A6A4PCZ5-F1
#
_cell.length_a   1.000
_cell.length_b   1.000
_cell.length_c   1.000
_cell.angle_alpha   90.00
_cell.angle_beta   90.00
_cell.angle_gamma   90.00
#
_symmetry.space_group_name_H-M   'P 1'
#
loop_
_entity.id
_entity.type
_entity.pdbx_description
1 polymer ?
#
loop_
_entity_poly.entity_id
_entity_poly.type
_entity_poly.pdbx_seq_one_letter_code
_entity_poly.pdbx_strand_id
1 'polypeptide(L)'
;MNLIILNTSSLKVFSLPKKVLQYLKPKCRNFLWCGKEQESRKAHVAWDHLCDPKQVGCLNLIALVEWNKVNMIKLLWNLTSKSYKLWVRWINA
;
A
#
# COMPACT_ATOMS: atom_id res chain seq x y z
N MET A 1 13.84 -10.40 5.91
CA MET A 1 12.66 -10.65 5.03
C MET A 1 11.33 -10.81 5.79
N ASN A 2 11.34 -11.11 7.10
CA ASN A 2 10.13 -11.37 7.90
C ASN A 2 9.40 -10.14 8.48
N LEU A 3 9.96 -8.93 8.40
CA LEU A 3 9.33 -7.71 8.96
C LEU A 3 8.37 -7.00 7.99
N ILE A 4 8.47 -7.27 6.68
CA ILE A 4 7.63 -6.59 5.68
C ILE A 4 6.27 -7.29 5.56
N ILE A 5 6.22 -8.61 5.75
CA ILE A 5 5.00 -9.40 5.56
C ILE A 5 3.99 -9.16 6.70
N LEU A 6 4.46 -9.07 7.96
CA LEU A 6 3.60 -8.79 9.12
C LEU A 6 2.94 -7.40 9.09
N ASN A 7 3.53 -6.44 8.39
CA ASN A 7 2.94 -5.11 8.22
C ASN A 7 1.87 -5.04 7.10
N THR A 8 1.66 -6.09 6.30
CA THR A 8 0.71 -6.00 5.16
C THR A 8 -0.71 -6.46 5.46
N SER A 9 -0.94 -7.25 6.51
CA SER A 9 -2.29 -7.70 6.90
C SER A 9 -3.12 -6.56 7.48
N SER A 10 -2.54 -5.75 8.37
CA SER A 10 -3.21 -4.61 9.00
C SER A 10 -3.51 -3.47 8.02
N LEU A 11 -2.71 -3.33 6.96
CA LEU A 11 -2.89 -2.30 5.91
C LEU A 11 -4.02 -2.60 4.93
N LYS A 12 -4.62 -3.80 4.99
CA LYS A 12 -5.81 -4.14 4.21
C LYS A 12 -7.11 -3.66 4.88
N VAL A 13 -7.05 -3.37 6.18
CA VAL A 13 -8.23 -3.05 7.00
C VAL A 13 -8.46 -1.54 7.10
N PHE A 14 -7.39 -0.74 7.04
CA PHE A 14 -7.45 0.71 7.22
C PHE A 14 -6.81 1.48 6.07
N SER A 15 -7.50 2.53 5.62
CA SER A 15 -6.92 3.51 4.69
C SER A 15 -5.79 4.28 5.37
N LEU A 16 -4.60 4.25 4.78
CA LEU A 16 -3.49 5.05 5.25
C LEU A 16 -3.63 6.53 4.83
N PRO A 17 -3.36 7.49 5.72
CA PRO A 17 -3.25 8.89 5.34
C PRO A 17 -2.11 9.09 4.32
N LYS A 18 -2.32 9.98 3.35
CA LYS A 18 -1.31 10.31 2.31
C LYS A 18 0.06 10.67 2.90
N LYS A 19 0.07 11.36 4.06
CA LYS A 19 1.29 11.76 4.77
C LYS A 19 2.12 10.54 5.23
N VAL A 20 1.46 9.46 5.66
CA VAL A 20 2.14 8.21 6.05
C VAL A 20 2.75 7.55 4.81
N LEU A 21 2.02 7.50 3.70
CA LEU A 21 2.51 6.94 2.44
C LEU A 21 3.73 7.72 1.90
N GLN A 22 3.69 9.05 1.98
CA GLN A 22 4.81 9.92 1.61
C GLN A 22 6.04 9.73 2.52
N TYR A 23 5.82 9.45 3.81
CA TYR A 23 6.90 9.13 4.74
C TYR A 23 7.52 7.73 4.48
N LEU A 24 6.69 6.74 4.11
CA LEU A 24 7.15 5.38 3.83
C LEU A 24 7.88 5.27 2.49
N LYS A 25 7.45 5.98 1.43
CA LYS A 25 8.05 5.94 0.08
C LYS A 25 9.59 6.07 0.11
N PRO A 26 10.21 7.10 0.74
CA PRO A 26 11.66 7.24 0.78
C PRO A 26 12.35 6.17 1.65
N LYS A 27 11.70 5.69 2.72
CA LYS A 27 12.26 4.62 3.56
C LYS A 27 12.34 3.29 2.82
N CYS A 28 11.27 2.93 2.10
CA CYS A 28 11.26 1.75 1.25
C CYS A 28 12.30 1.88 0.12
N ARG A 29 12.47 3.08 -0.45
CA ARG A 29 13.52 3.38 -1.42
C ARG A 29 14.92 3.19 -0.85
N ASN A 30 15.21 3.77 0.30
CA ASN A 30 16.52 3.64 0.95
C ASN A 30 16.79 2.19 1.33
N PHE A 31 15.80 1.47 1.86
CA PHE A 31 15.95 0.05 2.16
C PHE A 31 16.29 -0.78 0.92
N LEU A 32 15.62 -0.52 -0.22
CA LEU A 32 15.86 -1.25 -1.46
C LEU A 32 17.29 -1.06 -2.00
N TRP A 33 17.82 0.17 -1.94
CA TRP A 33 19.12 0.51 -2.54
C TRP A 33 20.31 0.42 -1.58
N CYS A 34 20.09 0.63 -0.28
CA CYS A 34 21.15 0.70 0.73
C CYS A 34 21.08 -0.43 1.76
N GLY A 35 20.00 -1.23 1.77
CA GLY A 35 19.76 -2.25 2.81
C GLY A 35 19.40 -1.69 4.19
N LYS A 36 19.40 -0.36 4.37
CA LYS A 36 19.07 0.34 5.62
C LYS A 36 18.11 1.50 5.32
N GLU A 37 17.20 1.79 6.24
CA GLU A 37 16.21 2.87 6.04
C GLU A 37 16.80 4.28 6.20
N GLN A 38 17.85 4.43 7.01
CA GLN A 38 18.44 5.73 7.40
C GLN A 38 19.55 6.22 6.46
N GLU A 39 20.17 5.32 5.69
CA GLU A 39 21.20 5.68 4.73
C GLU A 39 20.57 5.98 3.38
N SER A 40 20.69 7.22 2.88
CA SER A 40 20.27 7.56 1.52
C SER A 40 21.49 7.63 0.60
N ARG A 41 21.51 6.76 -0.42
CA ARG A 41 22.41 6.87 -1.58
C ARG A 41 21.59 7.25 -2.81
N LYS A 42 22.26 7.75 -3.86
CA LYS A 42 21.62 7.96 -5.16
C LYS A 42 21.04 6.61 -5.62
N ALA A 43 19.72 6.54 -5.80
CA ALA A 43 19.12 5.36 -6.40
C ALA A 43 19.51 5.31 -7.88
N HIS A 44 19.82 4.11 -8.36
CA HIS A 44 20.10 3.89 -9.77
C HIS A 44 18.85 4.01 -10.66
N VAL A 45 17.65 3.81 -10.08
CA VAL A 45 16.38 3.85 -10.81
C VAL A 45 15.36 4.70 -10.05
N ALA A 46 14.57 5.49 -10.80
CA ALA A 46 13.47 6.27 -10.26
C ALA A 46 12.42 5.36 -9.59
N TRP A 47 11.83 5.81 -8.48
CA TRP A 47 10.87 4.98 -7.74
C TRP A 47 9.65 4.59 -8.59
N ASP A 48 9.18 5.51 -9.43
CA ASP A 48 7.98 5.27 -10.22
C ASP A 48 8.24 4.21 -11.32
N HIS A 49 9.46 4.14 -11.86
CA HIS A 49 9.88 3.09 -12.80
C HIS A 49 10.00 1.71 -12.12
N LEU A 50 10.22 1.65 -10.81
CA LEU A 50 10.21 0.37 -10.08
C LEU A 50 8.78 -0.19 -9.94
N CYS A 51 7.77 0.68 -10.04
CA CYS A 51 6.36 0.30 -9.94
C CYS A 51 5.76 -0.20 -11.26
N ASP A 52 6.51 -0.11 -12.36
CA ASP A 52 6.06 -0.59 -13.65
C ASP A 52 5.95 -2.13 -13.68
N PRO A 53 5.13 -2.67 -14.61
CA PRO A 53 4.95 -4.11 -14.74
C PRO A 53 6.28 -4.84 -15.01
N LYS A 54 6.39 -6.09 -14.53
CA LYS A 54 7.58 -6.94 -14.74
C LYS A 54 7.92 -7.13 -16.22
N GLN A 55 6.93 -7.05 -17.12
CA GLN A 55 7.15 -7.16 -18.56
C GLN A 55 8.08 -6.07 -19.13
N VAL A 56 8.22 -4.94 -18.43
CA VAL A 56 9.08 -3.81 -18.84
C VAL A 56 10.48 -3.91 -18.18
N GLY A 57 10.81 -5.04 -17.54
CA GLY A 57 12.09 -5.23 -16.84
C GLY A 57 12.14 -4.60 -15.44
N CYS A 58 11.00 -4.19 -14.90
CA CYS A 58 10.89 -3.52 -13.61
C CYS A 58 10.59 -4.51 -12.48
N LEU A 59 10.69 -4.06 -11.22
CA LEU A 59 10.44 -4.93 -10.05
C LEU A 59 8.95 -5.22 -9.82
N ASN A 60 8.02 -4.52 -10.50
CA ASN A 60 6.59 -4.56 -10.22
C ASN A 60 6.30 -4.30 -8.74
N LEU A 61 6.98 -3.30 -8.17
CA LEU A 61 6.69 -2.84 -6.83
C LEU A 61 5.32 -2.17 -6.82
N ILE A 62 4.54 -2.46 -5.80
CA ILE A 62 3.22 -1.87 -5.67
C ILE A 62 3.37 -0.38 -5.37
N ALA A 63 2.79 0.48 -6.21
CA ALA A 63 2.70 1.91 -5.95
C ALA A 63 1.83 2.15 -4.70
N LEU A 64 2.46 2.47 -3.57
CA LEU A 64 1.84 2.65 -2.24
C LEU A 64 0.56 3.51 -2.25
N VAL A 65 0.58 4.61 -3.01
CA VAL A 65 -0.57 5.51 -3.13
C VAL A 65 -1.72 4.86 -3.89
N GLU A 66 -1.43 4.20 -5.02
CA GLU A 66 -2.44 3.57 -5.85
C GLU A 66 -3.03 2.34 -5.17
N TRP A 67 -2.20 1.56 -4.49
CA TRP A 67 -2.63 0.43 -3.69
C TRP A 67 -3.56 0.82 -2.55
N ASN A 68 -3.28 1.95 -1.87
CA ASN A 68 -4.18 2.46 -0.84
C ASN A 68 -5.55 2.84 -1.43
N LYS A 69 -5.59 3.46 -2.62
CA LYS A 69 -6.86 3.76 -3.31
C LYS A 69 -7.63 2.50 -3.67
N VAL A 70 -6.97 1.50 -4.26
CA VAL A 70 -7.60 0.23 -4.62
C VAL A 70 -8.15 -0.48 -3.38
N ASN A 71 -7.40 -0.48 -2.27
CA ASN A 71 -7.89 -1.02 -1.01
C ASN A 71 -9.09 -0.26 -0.44
N MET A 72 -9.12 1.07 -0.55
CA MET A 72 -10.29 1.86 -0.16
C MET A 72 -11.53 1.48 -0.98
N ILE A 73 -11.38 1.34 -2.30
CA ILE A 73 -12.48 0.92 -3.19
C ILE A 73 -12.93 -0.50 -2.82
N LYS A 74 -11.99 -1.41 -2.56
CA LYS A 74 -12.30 -2.79 -2.16
C LYS A 74 -12.99 -2.86 -0.80
N LEU A 75 -12.59 -2.01 0.15
CA LEU A 75 -13.24 -1.87 1.44
C LEU A 75 -14.66 -1.33 1.29
N LEU A 76 -14.85 -0.27 0.49
CA LEU A 76 -16.16 0.28 0.18
C LEU A 76 -17.06 -0.77 -0.47
N TRP A 77 -16.54 -1.50 -1.47
CA TRP A 77 -17.24 -2.61 -2.09
C TRP A 77 -17.65 -3.68 -1.07
N ASN A 78 -16.77 -4.09 -0.17
CA ASN A 78 -17.09 -5.05 0.89
C ASN A 78 -18.10 -4.51 1.92
N LEU A 79 -18.18 -3.19 2.08
CA LEU A 79 -19.20 -2.53 2.90
C LEU A 79 -20.56 -2.57 2.21
N THR A 80 -20.63 -2.17 0.94
CA THR A 80 -21.88 -2.03 0.17
C THR A 80 -22.44 -3.36 -0.35
N SER A 81 -21.59 -4.27 -0.81
CA SER A 81 -21.99 -5.58 -1.37
C SER A 81 -22.58 -6.55 -0.34
N LYS A 82 -22.34 -6.32 0.95
CA LYS A 82 -22.89 -7.14 2.04
C LYS A 82 -24.15 -6.50 2.61
N SER A 83 -25.20 -6.40 1.78
CA SER A 83 -26.50 -5.80 2.10
C SER A 83 -27.30 -6.48 3.24
N TYR A 84 -26.75 -7.52 3.86
CA TYR A 84 -27.35 -8.29 4.96
C TYR A 84 -26.74 -8.01 6.35
N LYS A 85 -26.00 -6.92 6.53
CA LYS A 85 -25.35 -6.61 7.82
C LYS A 85 -26.34 -6.02 8.85
N LEU A 86 -26.17 -6.46 10.10
CA LEU A 86 -26.92 -6.02 11.29
C LEU A 86 -27.09 -4.50 11.40
N TRP A 87 -26.09 -3.70 11.03
CA TRP A 87 -26.16 -2.23 11.08
C TRP A 87 -27.23 -1.65 10.14
N VAL A 88 -27.41 -2.21 8.94
CA VAL A 88 -28.47 -1.78 8.02
C VAL A 88 -29.85 -2.17 8.57
N ARG A 89 -29.95 -3.35 9.20
CA ARG A 89 -31.16 -3.77 9.91
C ARG A 89 -31.42 -2.91 11.16
N TRP A 90 -30.40 -2.36 11.80
CA TRP A 90 -30.52 -1.50 12.99
C TRP A 90 -30.94 -0.08 12.65
N ILE A 91 -30.45 0.49 11.54
CA ILE A 91 -30.90 1.82 11.07
C ILE A 91 -32.33 1.80 10.54
N ASN A 92 -32.76 0.67 9.97
CA ASN A 92 -34.10 0.49 9.42
C ASN A 92 -35.09 -0.15 10.41
N ALA A 93 -34.70 -0.33 11.68
CA ALA A 93 -35.58 -0.77 12.77
C ALA A 93 -36.10 0.43 13.55
#